data_AF-A0A8T3YH58-F1
#
_entry.id   AF-A0A8T3YH58-F1
#
_cell.length_a   1.000
_cell.length_b   1.000
_cell.length_c   1.000
_cell.angle_alpha   90.00
_cell.angle_beta   90.00
_cell.angle_gamma   90.00
#
_symmetry.space_group_name_H-M   'P 1'
#
loop_
_entity.id
_entity.type
_entity.pdbx_description
1 polymer ?
#
loop_
_entity_poly.entity_id
_entity_poly.type
_entity_poly.pdbx_seq_one_letter_code
_entity_poly.pdbx_strand_id
1 'polypeptide(L)'
;MDGLRDIRVECIPLSRRYRSNRGLSERLIRERLEKQGWTVWRGGMLDIVRERGIPRALRERYEQLCTLLDLHMPGTREQLQYFCAVQHGMPDFLCYRSGSFLWVECKLGHESLSERQKLCLLKLRWMGFRVEVHRLVYPQTRSRQLSLNLLTGRKDIRERQATLKRI
;
A
#
# COMPACT_ATOMS: atom_id res chain seq x y z
N MET A 1 -22.20 8.31 0.84
CA MET A 1 -21.08 7.87 1.72
C MET A 1 -20.46 6.53 1.29
N ASP A 2 -20.91 5.87 0.23
CA ASP A 2 -20.44 4.51 -0.13
C ASP A 2 -19.00 4.42 -0.66
N GLY A 3 -18.45 5.49 -1.23
CA GLY A 3 -17.10 5.49 -1.85
C GLY A 3 -15.91 5.32 -0.89
N LEU A 4 -16.13 5.33 0.43
CA LEU A 4 -15.09 5.10 1.43
C LEU A 4 -14.84 3.61 1.69
N ARG A 5 -15.79 2.74 1.36
CA ARG A 5 -15.76 1.30 1.66
C ARG A 5 -15.03 0.50 0.60
N ASP A 6 -15.05 0.97 -0.64
CA ASP A 6 -14.40 0.30 -1.76
C ASP A 6 -12.99 0.83 -1.98
N ILE A 7 -12.03 -0.09 -2.05
CA ILE A 7 -10.66 0.21 -2.41
C ILE A 7 -10.27 -0.45 -3.73
N ARG A 8 -9.31 0.16 -4.43
CA ARG A 8 -8.74 -0.40 -5.65
C ARG A 8 -7.78 -1.52 -5.28
N VAL A 9 -7.88 -2.62 -6.00
CA VAL A 9 -6.93 -3.72 -5.96
C VAL A 9 -6.29 -3.84 -7.34
N GLU A 10 -4.96 -3.70 -7.36
CA GLU A 10 -4.14 -3.83 -8.57
C GLU A 10 -3.57 -5.25 -8.62
N CYS A 11 -3.83 -5.98 -9.70
CA CYS A 11 -3.31 -7.32 -9.92
C CYS A 11 -2.09 -7.27 -10.85
N ILE A 12 -0.91 -7.53 -10.29
CA ILE A 12 0.38 -7.42 -10.95
C ILE A 12 0.88 -8.83 -11.32
N PRO A 13 1.00 -9.16 -12.61
CA PRO A 13 1.43 -10.50 -13.02
C PRO A 13 2.91 -10.73 -12.70
N LEU A 14 3.22 -11.92 -12.18
CA LEU A 14 4.59 -12.40 -12.01
C LEU A 14 5.19 -12.73 -13.38
N SER A 15 6.34 -12.13 -13.70
CA SER A 15 7.07 -12.43 -14.94
C SER A 15 7.74 -13.79 -14.95
N ARG A 16 8.02 -14.36 -13.76
CA ARG A 16 8.72 -15.65 -13.60
C ARG A 16 8.35 -16.33 -12.29
N ARG A 17 8.71 -17.61 -12.17
CA ARG A 17 8.64 -18.35 -10.90
C ARG A 17 9.81 -17.96 -10.00
N TYR A 18 9.53 -17.76 -8.71
CA TYR A 18 10.53 -17.44 -7.69
C TYR A 18 10.71 -18.63 -6.74
N ARG A 19 11.93 -18.83 -6.25
CA ARG A 19 12.26 -19.92 -5.31
C ARG A 19 11.72 -19.69 -3.90
N SER A 20 11.55 -18.42 -3.50
CA SER A 20 11.02 -18.04 -2.19
C SER A 20 9.98 -16.94 -2.35
N ASN A 21 8.92 -17.04 -1.55
CA ASN A 21 7.84 -16.07 -1.48
C ASN A 21 8.02 -15.05 -0.35
N ARG A 22 8.98 -15.26 0.57
CA ARG A 22 9.19 -14.39 1.73
C ARG A 22 9.63 -13.00 1.29
N GLY A 23 8.84 -11.97 1.61
CA GLY A 23 9.07 -10.59 1.21
C GLY A 23 9.01 -10.33 -0.31
N LEU A 24 8.52 -11.29 -1.10
CA LEU A 24 8.52 -11.19 -2.55
C LEU A 24 7.54 -10.12 -3.04
N SER A 25 6.33 -10.07 -2.47
CA SER A 25 5.30 -9.07 -2.75
C SER A 25 5.84 -7.67 -2.51
N GLU A 26 6.29 -7.41 -1.29
CA GLU A 26 6.86 -6.13 -0.88
C GLU A 26 8.00 -5.68 -1.81
N ARG A 27 8.96 -6.57 -2.11
CA ARG A 27 10.12 -6.23 -2.96
C ARG A 27 9.70 -5.83 -4.37
N LEU A 28 8.93 -6.68 -5.06
CA LEU A 28 8.56 -6.43 -6.46
C LEU A 28 7.57 -5.26 -6.61
N ILE A 29 6.66 -5.09 -5.65
CA ILE A 29 5.71 -3.97 -5.66
C ILE A 29 6.45 -2.66 -5.40
N ARG A 30 7.41 -2.63 -4.46
CA ARG A 30 8.28 -1.46 -4.26
C ARG A 30 9.02 -1.08 -5.53
N GLU A 31 9.75 -2.02 -6.14
CA GLU A 31 10.50 -1.79 -7.38
C GLU A 31 9.60 -1.22 -8.49
N ARG A 32 8.37 -1.73 -8.62
CA ARG A 32 7.39 -1.22 -9.59
C ARG A 32 6.93 0.19 -9.26
N LEU A 33 6.62 0.49 -7.99
CA LEU A 33 6.19 1.82 -7.55
C LEU A 33 7.30 2.86 -7.77
N GLU A 34 8.53 2.54 -7.41
CA GLU A 34 9.70 3.41 -7.63
C GLU A 34 9.94 3.67 -9.12
N LYS A 35 9.82 2.65 -9.98
CA LYS A 35 9.86 2.83 -11.46
C LYS A 35 8.73 3.70 -12.00
N GLN A 36 7.62 3.84 -11.28
CA GLN A 36 6.51 4.72 -11.62
C GLN A 36 6.67 6.14 -11.03
N GLY A 37 7.84 6.45 -10.46
CA GLY A 37 8.16 7.75 -9.89
C GLY A 37 7.61 7.97 -8.48
N TRP A 38 7.21 6.92 -7.77
CA TRP A 38 6.83 7.04 -6.36
C TRP A 38 8.05 6.99 -5.45
N THR A 39 8.12 7.89 -4.47
CA THR A 39 8.99 7.71 -3.32
C THR A 39 8.28 6.79 -2.32
N VAL A 40 8.95 5.74 -1.85
CA VAL A 40 8.33 4.69 -1.03
C VAL A 40 8.97 4.60 0.35
N TRP A 41 8.17 4.65 1.41
CA TRP A 41 8.58 4.40 2.80
C TRP A 41 7.88 3.15 3.34
N ARG A 42 8.42 2.55 4.42
CA ARG A 42 7.67 1.55 5.18
C ARG A 42 6.55 2.23 5.95
N GLY A 43 5.34 1.73 5.81
CA GLY A 43 4.14 2.37 6.34
C GLY A 43 4.10 2.44 7.86
N GLY A 44 4.47 1.36 8.56
CA GLY A 44 4.41 1.28 10.02
C GLY A 44 5.56 1.95 10.79
N MET A 45 6.35 2.81 10.15
CA MET A 45 7.58 3.36 10.75
C MET A 45 7.59 4.88 10.89
N LEU A 46 6.43 5.55 10.87
CA LEU A 46 6.42 7.03 10.98
C LEU A 46 6.94 7.58 12.32
N ASP A 47 6.84 6.80 13.40
CA ASP A 47 7.30 7.23 14.74
C ASP A 47 8.82 7.11 14.92
N ILE A 48 9.50 6.48 13.95
CA ILE A 48 10.95 6.18 14.03
C ILE A 48 11.81 7.44 14.18
N VAL A 49 11.33 8.60 13.75
CA VAL A 49 12.08 9.87 13.89
C VAL A 49 12.36 10.22 15.35
N ARG A 50 11.55 9.72 16.30
CA ARG A 50 11.67 10.00 17.74
C ARG A 50 12.54 8.98 18.46
N GLU A 51 12.85 7.86 17.83
CA GLU A 51 13.61 6.77 18.42
C GLU A 51 15.13 7.09 18.45
N ARG A 52 15.79 6.64 19.53
CA ARG A 52 17.24 6.76 19.72
C ARG A 52 17.95 5.58 19.06
N GLY A 53 19.14 5.81 18.50
CA GLY A 53 19.99 4.73 17.96
C GLY A 53 19.74 4.35 16.50
N ILE A 54 18.85 5.06 15.79
CA ILE A 54 18.62 4.82 14.36
C ILE A 54 19.67 5.51 13.50
N PRO A 55 20.11 4.86 12.39
CA PRO A 55 21.03 5.49 11.45
C PRO A 55 20.52 6.84 10.94
N ARG A 56 21.41 7.84 10.92
CA ARG A 56 21.09 9.22 10.51
C ARG A 56 20.36 9.30 9.17
N ALA A 57 20.83 8.58 8.15
CA ALA A 57 20.21 8.57 6.83
C ALA A 57 18.76 8.04 6.84
N LEU A 58 18.44 7.08 7.71
CA LEU A 58 17.07 6.59 7.86
C LEU A 58 16.18 7.64 8.55
N ARG A 59 16.72 8.32 9.58
CA ARG A 59 16.02 9.43 10.23
C ARG A 59 15.71 10.56 9.25
N GLU A 60 16.71 11.05 8.53
CA GLU A 60 16.56 12.13 7.54
C GLU A 60 15.51 11.77 6.47
N ARG A 61 15.48 10.50 6.03
CA ARG A 61 14.48 10.00 5.09
C ARG A 61 13.05 10.07 5.65
N TYR A 62 12.84 9.82 6.94
CA TYR A 62 11.51 9.93 7.57
C TYR A 62 11.16 11.35 8.00
N GLU A 63 12.15 12.19 8.31
CA GLU A 63 11.95 13.63 8.48
C GLU A 63 11.43 14.27 7.19
N GLN A 64 12.00 13.90 6.04
CA GLN A 64 11.49 14.33 4.74
C GLN A 64 10.02 13.93 4.53
N LEU A 65 9.64 12.71 4.93
CA LEU A 65 8.25 12.27 4.89
C LEU A 65 7.34 13.15 5.77
N CYS A 66 7.77 13.47 6.99
CA CYS A 66 7.04 14.37 7.88
C CYS A 66 6.84 15.75 7.25
N THR A 67 7.89 16.33 6.66
CA THR A 67 7.78 17.62 5.93
C THR A 67 6.77 17.54 4.79
N LEU A 68 6.78 16.46 4.00
CA LEU A 68 5.82 16.27 2.91
C LEU A 68 4.38 16.14 3.42
N LEU A 69 4.17 15.46 4.55
CA LEU A 69 2.85 15.34 5.18
C LEU A 69 2.35 16.69 5.68
N ASP A 70 3.20 17.48 6.34
CA ASP A 70 2.83 18.80 6.84
C ASP A 70 2.47 19.76 5.68
N LEU A 71 3.16 19.64 4.54
CA LEU A 71 2.92 20.48 3.37
C LEU A 71 1.64 20.10 2.61
N HIS A 72 1.40 18.80 2.37
CA HIS A 72 0.34 18.34 1.47
C HIS A 72 -0.89 17.76 2.16
N MET A 73 -0.79 17.41 3.44
CA MET A 73 -1.86 16.85 4.27
C MET A 73 -1.84 17.49 5.66
N PRO A 74 -1.99 18.83 5.76
CA PRO A 74 -1.79 19.57 7.01
C PRO A 74 -2.70 19.03 8.12
N GLY A 75 -2.14 18.91 9.33
CA GLY A 75 -2.84 18.40 10.51
C GLY A 75 -2.92 16.88 10.64
N THR A 76 -2.48 16.11 9.63
CA THR A 76 -2.57 14.63 9.68
C THR A 76 -1.38 13.94 10.32
N ARG A 77 -0.21 14.60 10.40
CA ARG A 77 1.05 13.98 10.84
C ARG A 77 0.96 13.35 12.22
N GLU A 78 0.51 14.09 13.23
CA GLU A 78 0.45 13.60 14.62
C GLU A 78 -0.58 12.48 14.78
N GLN A 79 -1.75 12.64 14.14
CA GLN A 79 -2.77 11.61 14.10
C GLN A 79 -2.22 10.32 13.49
N LEU A 80 -1.45 10.43 12.41
CA LEU A 80 -0.87 9.29 11.72
C LEU A 80 0.27 8.63 12.52
N GLN A 81 1.11 9.42 13.21
CA GLN A 81 2.13 8.91 14.13
C GLN A 81 1.50 8.11 15.27
N TYR A 82 0.50 8.67 15.95
CA TYR A 82 -0.25 7.96 16.98
C TYR A 82 -0.88 6.69 16.41
N PHE A 83 -1.50 6.79 15.24
CA PHE A 83 -2.13 5.65 14.59
C PHE A 83 -1.12 4.53 14.27
N CYS A 84 0.07 4.86 13.77
CA CYS A 84 1.12 3.87 13.51
C CYS A 84 1.62 3.19 14.80
N ALA A 85 1.67 3.90 15.93
CA ALA A 85 2.14 3.36 17.20
C ALA A 85 1.14 2.35 17.83
N VAL A 86 -0.17 2.56 17.64
CA VAL A 86 -1.21 1.76 18.31
C VAL A 86 -1.93 0.77 17.39
N GLN A 87 -1.93 1.00 16.08
CA GLN A 87 -2.70 0.19 15.14
C GLN A 87 -1.89 -1.01 14.64
N HIS A 88 -2.48 -2.20 14.76
CA HIS A 88 -1.98 -3.39 14.07
C HIS A 88 -2.50 -3.47 12.63
N GLY A 89 -1.70 -4.06 11.74
CA GLY A 89 -2.05 -4.25 10.34
C GLY A 89 -1.90 -2.98 9.49
N MET A 90 -0.94 -2.11 9.83
CA MET A 90 -0.54 -1.00 8.98
C MET A 90 -0.13 -1.51 7.59
N PRO A 91 -0.46 -0.79 6.50
CA PRO A 91 -0.05 -1.20 5.17
C PRO A 91 1.47 -1.18 5.02
N ASP A 92 1.99 -2.03 4.15
CA ASP A 92 3.43 -2.21 3.98
C ASP A 92 4.15 -0.92 3.59
N PHE A 93 3.51 -0.10 2.74
CA PHE A 93 4.10 1.11 2.19
C PHE A 93 3.22 2.35 2.32
N LEU A 94 3.88 3.48 2.57
CA LEU A 94 3.39 4.83 2.30
C LEU A 94 4.19 5.38 1.11
N CYS A 95 3.49 5.85 0.09
CA CYS A 95 4.06 6.34 -1.15
C CYS A 95 3.71 7.81 -1.36
N TYR A 96 4.61 8.58 -1.96
CA TYR A 96 4.40 9.96 -2.37
C TYR A 96 4.79 10.19 -3.83
N ARG A 97 3.98 10.96 -4.56
CA ARG A 97 4.30 11.45 -5.90
C ARG A 97 3.50 12.72 -6.21
N SER A 98 4.18 13.81 -6.54
CA SER A 98 3.58 15.06 -7.03
C SER A 98 2.41 15.56 -6.17
N GLY A 99 2.63 15.74 -4.86
CA GLY A 99 1.61 16.22 -3.92
C GLY A 99 0.59 15.18 -3.48
N SER A 100 0.65 13.94 -4.00
CA SER A 100 -0.31 12.89 -3.68
C SER A 100 0.31 11.79 -2.81
N PHE A 101 -0.40 11.39 -1.77
CA PHE A 101 -0.07 10.22 -0.94
C PHE A 101 -0.89 8.99 -1.32
N LEU A 102 -0.28 7.82 -1.23
CA LEU A 102 -0.90 6.52 -1.46
C LEU A 102 -0.37 5.49 -0.45
N TRP A 103 -1.28 4.86 0.29
CA TRP A 103 -0.97 3.67 1.07
C TRP A 103 -1.14 2.41 0.23
N VAL A 104 -0.17 1.50 0.33
CA VAL A 104 -0.19 0.23 -0.41
C VAL A 104 0.01 -0.93 0.55
N GLU A 105 -0.98 -1.81 0.58
CA GLU A 105 -0.87 -3.15 1.17
C GLU A 105 -0.46 -4.15 0.10
N CYS A 106 0.62 -4.88 0.32
CA CYS A 106 1.21 -5.84 -0.60
C CYS A 106 0.76 -7.24 -0.26
N LYS A 107 0.16 -7.95 -1.22
CA LYS A 107 -0.28 -9.34 -1.05
C LYS A 107 0.22 -10.22 -2.18
N LEU A 108 0.44 -11.49 -1.89
CA LEU A 108 0.44 -12.55 -2.89
C LEU A 108 -1.01 -12.86 -3.29
N GLY A 109 -1.19 -13.45 -4.48
CA GLY A 109 -2.52 -13.67 -5.06
C GLY A 109 -3.48 -14.46 -4.16
N HIS A 110 -2.95 -15.41 -3.38
CA HIS A 110 -3.72 -16.27 -2.47
C HIS A 110 -3.96 -15.64 -1.09
N GLU A 111 -3.26 -14.57 -0.73
CA GLU A 111 -3.37 -14.01 0.62
C GLU A 111 -4.61 -13.13 0.77
N SER A 112 -5.37 -13.31 1.84
CA SER A 112 -6.49 -12.44 2.18
C SER A 112 -6.05 -11.27 3.05
N LEU A 113 -6.83 -10.19 3.07
CA LEU A 113 -6.68 -9.16 4.09
C LEU A 113 -7.23 -9.70 5.42
N SER A 114 -6.49 -9.52 6.50
CA SER A 114 -7.03 -9.75 7.84
C SER A 114 -8.03 -8.65 8.22
N GLU A 115 -8.92 -8.91 9.17
CA GLU A 115 -9.88 -7.91 9.66
C GLU A 115 -9.19 -6.66 10.21
N ARG A 116 -8.06 -6.83 10.91
CA ARG A 116 -7.26 -5.70 11.42
C ARG A 116 -6.74 -4.81 10.29
N GLN A 117 -6.29 -5.42 9.19
CA GLN A 117 -5.86 -4.69 7.99
C GLN A 117 -7.05 -3.96 7.36
N LYS A 118 -8.19 -4.61 7.16
CA LYS A 118 -9.38 -3.96 6.58
C LYS A 118 -9.81 -2.73 7.39
N LEU A 119 -9.84 -2.83 8.72
CA LEU A 119 -10.14 -1.71 9.61
C LEU A 119 -9.08 -0.60 9.52
N CYS A 120 -7.80 -0.96 9.42
CA CYS A 120 -6.73 0.02 9.22
C CYS A 120 -6.90 0.78 7.90
N LEU A 121 -7.12 0.07 6.79
CA LEU A 121 -7.32 0.66 5.47
C LEU A 121 -8.55 1.60 5.44
N LEU A 122 -9.64 1.23 6.11
CA LEU A 122 -10.82 2.11 6.26
C LEU A 122 -10.50 3.40 7.02
N LYS A 123 -9.78 3.32 8.15
CA LYS A 123 -9.41 4.50 8.93
C LYS A 123 -8.50 5.44 8.12
N LEU A 124 -7.53 4.90 7.36
CA LEU A 124 -6.69 5.70 6.48
C LEU A 124 -7.51 6.41 5.38
N ARG A 125 -8.53 5.74 4.83
CA ARG A 125 -9.49 6.37 3.90
C ARG A 125 -10.27 7.50 4.56
N TRP A 126 -10.72 7.33 5.80
CA TRP A 126 -11.39 8.38 6.58
C TRP A 126 -10.50 9.57 6.90
N MET A 127 -9.21 9.35 7.08
CA MET A 127 -8.19 10.40 7.20
C MET A 127 -7.89 11.11 5.87
N GLY A 128 -8.61 10.77 4.78
CA GLY A 128 -8.46 11.40 3.47
C GLY A 128 -7.38 10.79 2.57
N PHE A 129 -6.69 9.73 3.01
CA PHE A 129 -5.67 9.10 2.19
C PHE A 129 -6.24 8.23 1.07
N ARG A 130 -5.49 8.12 -0.02
CA ARG A 130 -5.69 7.06 -1.00
C ARG A 130 -5.10 5.76 -0.47
N VAL A 131 -5.81 4.67 -0.68
CA VAL A 131 -5.44 3.35 -0.20
C VAL A 131 -5.69 2.32 -1.30
N GLU A 132 -4.70 1.49 -1.57
CA GLU A 132 -4.76 0.43 -2.58
C GLU A 132 -4.19 -0.88 -2.03
N VAL A 133 -4.63 -2.01 -2.58
CA VAL A 133 -4.01 -3.31 -2.34
C VAL A 133 -3.35 -3.76 -3.64
N HIS A 134 -2.07 -4.05 -3.61
CA HIS A 134 -1.32 -4.53 -4.77
C HIS A 134 -1.07 -6.02 -4.60
N ARG A 135 -1.59 -6.82 -5.53
CA ARG A 135 -1.52 -8.28 -5.49
C ARG A 135 -0.59 -8.81 -6.56
N LEU A 136 0.46 -9.53 -6.16
CA LEU A 136 1.24 -10.33 -7.09
C LEU A 136 0.46 -11.59 -7.47
N VAL A 137 0.09 -11.71 -8.73
CA VAL A 137 -0.73 -12.80 -9.24
C VAL A 137 0.03 -13.58 -10.31
N TYR A 138 -0.38 -14.82 -10.53
CA TYR A 138 0.17 -15.58 -11.65
C TYR A 138 -0.34 -15.04 -13.00
N PRO A 139 0.42 -15.20 -14.10
CA PRO A 139 0.02 -14.71 -15.42
C PRO A 139 -1.36 -15.18 -15.92
N GLN A 140 -1.88 -16.28 -15.40
CA GLN A 140 -3.20 -16.81 -15.76
C GLN A 140 -4.35 -16.00 -15.14
N THR A 141 -4.08 -15.11 -14.18
CA THR A 141 -5.10 -14.28 -13.54
C THR A 141 -5.64 -13.24 -14.53
N ARG A 142 -6.91 -13.40 -14.90
CA ARG A 142 -7.57 -12.57 -15.94
C ARG A 142 -8.00 -11.19 -15.48
N SER A 143 -7.75 -10.80 -14.24
CA SER A 143 -8.11 -9.48 -13.71
C SER A 143 -6.86 -8.62 -13.60
N ARG A 144 -6.91 -7.40 -14.12
CA ARG A 144 -5.86 -6.39 -13.93
C ARG A 144 -6.20 -5.48 -12.76
N GLN A 145 -7.47 -5.13 -12.64
CA GLN A 145 -7.96 -4.27 -11.57
C GLN A 145 -9.33 -4.74 -11.09
N LEU A 146 -9.54 -4.68 -9.78
CA LEU A 146 -10.84 -4.89 -9.16
C LEU A 146 -11.07 -3.88 -8.02
N SER A 147 -12.33 -3.73 -7.64
CA SER A 147 -12.73 -3.10 -6.38
C SER A 147 -12.93 -4.15 -5.31
N LEU A 148 -12.50 -3.85 -4.09
CA LEU A 148 -12.78 -4.65 -2.91
C LEU A 148 -13.55 -3.79 -1.90
N ASN A 149 -14.74 -4.25 -1.51
CA ASN A 149 -15.46 -3.69 -0.41
C ASN A 149 -14.85 -4.18 0.91
N LEU A 150 -14.36 -3.26 1.74
CA LEU A 150 -13.65 -3.61 2.97
C LEU A 150 -14.55 -4.15 4.08
N LEU A 151 -15.87 -3.92 4.01
CA LEU A 151 -16.82 -4.44 5.01
C LEU A 151 -17.36 -5.81 4.64
N THR A 152 -17.75 -5.99 3.37
CA THR A 152 -18.39 -7.23 2.91
C THR A 152 -17.40 -8.21 2.30
N GLY A 153 -16.20 -7.77 1.94
CA GLY A 153 -15.23 -8.56 1.18
C GLY A 153 -15.61 -8.80 -0.28
N ARG A 154 -16.75 -8.24 -0.74
CA ARG A 154 -17.22 -8.36 -2.12
C ARG A 154 -16.21 -7.75 -3.09
N LYS A 155 -15.98 -8.44 -4.21
CA LYS A 155 -15.06 -8.04 -5.27
C LYS A 155 -15.83 -7.76 -6.56
N ASP A 156 -15.58 -6.62 -7.17
CA ASP A 156 -16.13 -6.27 -8.48
C ASP A 156 -14.98 -6.01 -9.47
N ILE A 157 -14.92 -6.79 -10.55
CA ILE A 157 -13.86 -6.68 -11.56
C ILE A 157 -14.04 -5.38 -12.34
N ARG A 158 -13.02 -4.53 -12.36
CA ARG A 158 -13.02 -3.26 -13.11
C ARG A 158 -12.34 -3.37 -14.46
N GLU A 159 -11.24 -4.11 -14.53
CA GLU A 159 -10.48 -4.30 -15.75
C GLU A 159 -9.98 -5.74 -15.86
N ARG A 160 -10.15 -6.35 -17.03
CA ARG A 160 -9.61 -7.68 -17.34
C ARG A 160 -8.25 -7.55 -18.02
N GLN A 161 -7.33 -8.46 -17.73
CA GLN A 161 -6.11 -8.62 -18.52
C GLN A 161 -6.49 -9.12 -19.91
N ALA A 162 -5.92 -8.50 -20.96
CA ALA A 162 -5.95 -9.08 -22.28
C ALA A 162 -5.33 -10.48 -22.20
N THR A 163 -6.06 -11.49 -22.66
CA THR A 163 -5.50 -12.84 -22.69
C THR A 163 -4.39 -12.82 -23.72
N LEU A 164 -3.13 -12.97 -23.30
CA LEU A 164 -2.05 -13.29 -24.23
C LEU A 164 -2.44 -14.62 -24.87
N LYS A 165 -2.95 -14.58 -26.11
CA LYS A 165 -2.98 -15.76 -26.97
C LYS A 165 -1.52 -16.21 -27.03
N ARG A 166 -1.24 -17.42 -26.54
CA ARG A 166 0.03 -18.07 -26.84
C ARG A 166 0.15 -18.10 -28.36
N ILE A 167 1.13 -17.38 -28.90
CA ILE A 167 1.64 -17.62 -30.25
C ILE A 167 2.51 -18.87 -30.14
#